data_AF-A0A7C6BY72-F1
#
_entry.id   AF-A0A7C6BY72-F1
#
_cell.length_a   1.000
_cell.length_b   1.000
_cell.length_c   1.000
_cell.angle_alpha   90.00
_cell.angle_beta   90.00
_cell.angle_gamma   90.00
#
_symmetry.space_group_name_H-M   'P 1'
#
loop_
_entity.id
_entity.type
_entity.pdbx_description
1 polymer ?
#
loop_
_entity_poly.entity_id
_entity_poly.type
_entity_poly.pdbx_seq_one_letter_code
_entity_poly.pdbx_strand_id
1 'polypeptide(L)'
;MEKNKFIELENLGNKRPFALPENYFDDFAAQMEKTVAEMSVSEQPQQRIKPWMYGVAASIIGAIFMVQIFISENKKKETLISETYETYVLSQVSENSIIDYYLTSENE
;
A
#
# COMPACT_ATOMS: atom_id res chain seq x y z
N MET A 1 23.05 -43.91 32.26
CA MET A 1 23.01 -43.94 30.79
C MET A 1 22.69 -45.37 30.37
N GLU A 2 21.42 -45.63 30.07
CA GLU A 2 20.98 -46.93 29.55
C GLU A 2 21.46 -47.08 28.09
N LYS A 3 22.09 -48.21 27.78
CA LYS A 3 22.66 -48.49 26.47
C LYS A 3 21.52 -48.89 25.53
N ASN A 4 21.33 -48.14 24.44
CA ASN A 4 20.41 -48.52 23.35
C ASN A 4 20.83 -49.89 22.81
N LYS A 5 20.05 -50.92 23.18
CA LYS A 5 20.26 -52.30 22.76
C LYS A 5 19.79 -52.41 21.31
N PHE A 6 20.72 -52.58 20.37
CA PHE A 6 20.40 -52.85 18.98
C PHE A 6 19.60 -54.16 18.89
N ILE A 7 18.46 -54.12 18.19
CA ILE A 7 17.61 -55.30 17.98
C ILE A 7 18.22 -56.09 16.82
N GLU A 8 18.85 -57.22 17.12
CA GLU A 8 19.39 -58.15 16.13
C GLU A 8 18.24 -58.84 15.37
N LEU A 9 18.15 -58.62 14.05
CA LEU A 9 17.07 -59.12 13.18
C LEU A 9 16.97 -60.66 13.15
N GLU A 10 18.07 -61.34 13.45
CA GLU A 10 18.16 -62.80 13.57
C GLU A 10 17.32 -63.37 14.72
N ASN A 11 17.08 -62.58 15.77
CA ASN A 11 16.25 -62.99 16.92
C ASN A 11 14.73 -62.80 16.68
N LEU A 12 14.33 -62.20 15.55
CA LEU A 12 12.92 -61.86 15.28
C LEU A 12 12.08 -63.04 14.75
N GLY A 13 12.70 -64.11 14.26
CA GLY A 13 12.01 -65.29 13.70
C GLY A 13 11.03 -64.94 12.56
N ASN A 14 10.05 -65.82 12.30
CA ASN A 14 8.99 -65.58 11.30
C ASN A 14 7.78 -64.80 11.88
N LYS A 15 8.00 -63.98 12.92
CA LYS A 15 6.96 -63.14 13.49
C LYS A 15 6.77 -61.94 12.59
N ARG A 16 5.55 -61.68 12.13
CA ARG A 16 5.23 -60.47 11.36
C ARG A 16 5.33 -59.26 12.29
N PRO A 17 6.37 -58.41 12.18
CA PRO A 17 6.59 -57.31 13.12
C PRO A 17 5.63 -56.15 12.88
N PHE A 18 4.98 -56.12 11.72
CA PHE A 18 3.98 -55.14 11.34
C PHE A 18 2.76 -55.87 10.80
N ALA A 19 1.60 -55.53 11.35
CA ALA A 19 0.30 -55.90 10.81
C ALA A 19 -0.43 -54.60 10.47
N LEU A 20 -1.09 -54.59 9.32
CA LEU A 20 -1.94 -53.46 8.96
C LEU A 20 -3.21 -53.53 9.83
N PRO A 21 -3.70 -52.38 10.32
CA PRO A 21 -5.04 -52.31 10.90
C PRO A 21 -6.09 -52.79 9.90
N GLU A 22 -7.19 -53.33 10.43
CA GLU A 22 -8.39 -53.58 9.63
C GLU A 22 -8.84 -52.27 8.96
N ASN A 23 -9.27 -52.35 7.70
CA ASN A 23 -9.72 -51.22 6.88
C ASN A 23 -8.72 -50.06 6.67
N TYR A 24 -7.41 -50.27 6.89
CA TYR A 24 -6.39 -49.23 6.67
C TYR A 24 -6.50 -48.54 5.30
N PHE A 25 -6.69 -49.32 4.24
CA PHE A 25 -6.75 -48.78 2.88
C PHE A 25 -8.04 -48.00 2.59
N ASP A 26 -9.17 -48.45 3.13
CA ASP A 26 -10.47 -47.80 2.93
C ASP A 26 -10.53 -46.46 3.67
N ASP A 27 -10.09 -46.45 4.94
CA ASP A 27 -10.02 -45.24 5.75
C ASP A 27 -9.01 -44.23 5.19
N PHE A 28 -7.87 -44.72 4.69
CA PHE A 28 -6.87 -43.87 4.04
C PHE A 28 -7.41 -43.23 2.75
N ALA A 29 -8.08 -44.01 1.89
CA ALA A 29 -8.67 -43.48 0.67
C ALA A 29 -9.75 -42.42 0.97
N ALA A 30 -10.61 -42.67 1.97
CA ALA A 30 -11.64 -41.72 2.40
C ALA A 30 -11.05 -40.43 2.98
N GLN A 31 -9.95 -40.50 3.73
CA GLN A 31 -9.25 -39.32 4.25
C GLN A 31 -8.51 -38.54 3.15
N MET A 32 -7.93 -39.24 2.18
CA MET A 32 -7.25 -38.63 1.04
C MET A 32 -8.24 -37.85 0.17
N GLU A 33 -9.42 -38.40 -0.11
CA GLU A 33 -10.45 -37.70 -0.88
C GLU A 33 -10.93 -36.42 -0.18
N LYS A 34 -11.16 -36.48 1.14
CA LYS A 34 -11.56 -35.32 1.94
C LYS A 34 -10.51 -34.20 1.91
N THR A 35 -9.23 -34.55 2.04
CA THR A 35 -8.14 -33.56 2.03
C THR A 35 -7.98 -32.90 0.65
N VAL A 36 -8.12 -33.66 -0.43
CA VAL A 36 -8.10 -33.11 -1.80
C VAL A 36 -9.31 -32.20 -2.06
N ALA A 37 -10.50 -32.59 -1.59
CA ALA A 37 -11.72 -31.79 -1.71
C ALA A 37 -11.61 -30.46 -0.93
N GLU A 38 -11.19 -30.50 0.34
CA GLU A 38 -11.02 -29.30 1.18
C GLU A 38 -9.98 -28.32 0.60
N MET A 39 -8.92 -28.83 -0.02
CA MET A 39 -7.87 -28.00 -0.63
C MET A 39 -8.34 -27.26 -1.90
N SER A 40 -9.38 -27.77 -2.57
CA SER A 40 -10.02 -27.10 -3.72
C SER A 40 -11.08 -26.06 -3.35
N VAL A 41 -11.54 -26.05 -2.09
CA VAL A 41 -12.63 -25.18 -1.60
C VAL A 41 -12.10 -23.88 -0.97
N SER A 42 -10.79 -23.61 -1.05
CA SER A 42 -10.28 -22.25 -0.86
C SER A 42 -10.57 -21.38 -2.09
N GLU A 43 -11.86 -21.26 -2.42
CA GLU A 43 -12.38 -20.16 -3.19
C GLU A 43 -12.38 -18.93 -2.29
N GLN A 44 -11.19 -18.38 -2.04
CA GLN A 44 -11.06 -16.97 -1.73
C GLN A 44 -11.91 -16.24 -2.78
N PRO A 45 -12.91 -15.42 -2.41
CA PRO A 45 -13.71 -14.72 -3.38
C PRO A 45 -12.75 -13.78 -4.12
N GLN A 46 -12.30 -14.21 -5.30
CA GLN A 46 -11.54 -13.36 -6.20
C GLN A 46 -12.48 -12.22 -6.53
N GLN A 47 -12.28 -11.08 -5.86
CA GLN A 47 -13.01 -9.86 -6.12
C GLN A 47 -12.58 -9.37 -7.49
N ARG A 48 -13.18 -9.98 -8.52
CA ARG A 48 -13.01 -9.59 -9.91
C ARG A 48 -13.71 -8.25 -10.06
N ILE A 49 -12.95 -7.19 -9.84
CA ILE A 49 -13.37 -5.84 -10.14
C ILE A 49 -13.73 -5.77 -11.62
N LYS A 50 -14.98 -5.39 -11.90
CA LYS A 50 -15.50 -5.29 -13.26
C LYS A 50 -14.68 -4.25 -14.04
N PRO A 51 -14.35 -4.49 -15.32
CA PRO A 51 -13.49 -3.61 -16.09
C PRO A 51 -14.01 -2.17 -16.22
N TRP A 52 -15.32 -1.94 -16.07
CA TRP A 52 -15.91 -0.59 -16.07
C TRP A 52 -15.54 0.25 -14.84
N MET A 53 -15.11 -0.39 -13.74
CA MET A 53 -14.74 0.29 -12.50
C MET A 53 -13.43 1.09 -12.63
N TYR A 54 -12.54 0.68 -13.55
CA TYR A 54 -11.34 1.45 -13.89
C TYR A 54 -11.70 2.79 -14.54
N GLY A 55 -12.78 2.84 -15.33
CA GLY A 55 -13.27 4.09 -15.93
C GLY A 55 -13.74 5.08 -14.86
N VAL A 56 -14.45 4.60 -13.84
CA VAL A 56 -14.89 5.42 -12.70
C VAL A 56 -13.69 5.95 -11.92
N ALA A 57 -12.71 5.11 -11.59
CA ALA A 57 -11.50 5.54 -10.87
C ALA A 57 -10.66 6.56 -11.66
N ALA A 58 -10.49 6.37 -12.98
CA ALA A 58 -9.75 7.30 -13.83
C ALA A 58 -10.43 8.68 -13.90
N SER A 59 -11.76 8.73 -13.92
CA SER A 59 -12.51 9.99 -13.96
C SER A 59 -12.33 10.84 -12.70
N ILE A 60 -12.23 10.20 -11.53
CA ILE A 60 -12.05 10.89 -10.24
C ILE A 60 -10.66 11.53 -10.17
N ILE A 61 -9.62 10.82 -10.62
CA ILE A 61 -8.25 11.35 -10.66
C ILE A 61 -8.17 12.56 -11.58
N GLY A 62 -8.80 12.50 -12.76
CA GLY A 62 -8.85 13.63 -13.69
C GLY A 62 -9.56 14.86 -13.12
N ALA A 63 -10.68 14.67 -12.41
CA ALA A 63 -11.40 15.76 -11.76
C ALA A 63 -10.56 16.44 -10.67
N ILE A 64 -9.88 15.66 -9.83
CA ILE A 64 -8.99 16.21 -8.78
C ILE A 64 -7.85 17.03 -9.40
N PHE A 65 -7.24 16.53 -10.48
CA PHE A 65 -6.14 17.23 -11.15
C PHE A 65 -6.60 18.56 -11.76
N MET A 66 -7.76 18.60 -12.40
CA MET A 66 -8.37 19.83 -12.93
C MET A 66 -8.67 20.86 -11.83
N VAL A 67 -9.20 20.42 -10.68
CA VAL A 67 -9.47 21.31 -9.54
C VAL A 67 -8.19 21.93 -8.99
N GLN A 68 -7.10 21.16 -8.90
CA GLN A 68 -5.79 21.65 -8.43
C GLN A 68 -5.22 22.73 -9.37
N ILE A 69 -5.31 22.53 -10.69
CA ILE A 69 -4.87 23.52 -11.69
C ILE A 69 -5.68 24.82 -11.54
N PHE A 70 -7.01 24.72 -11.42
CA PHE A 70 -7.88 25.89 -11.30
C PHE A 70 -7.60 26.71 -10.03
N ILE A 71 -7.41 26.05 -8.88
CA ILE A 71 -7.05 26.74 -7.62
C ILE A 71 -5.66 27.41 -7.75
N SER A 72 -4.70 26.75 -8.40
CA SER A 72 -3.35 27.30 -8.62
C SER A 72 -3.39 28.57 -9.47
N GLU A 73 -4.19 28.60 -10.53
CA GLU A 73 -4.37 29.81 -11.35
C GLU A 73 -4.98 30.98 -10.57
N ASN A 74 -5.95 30.71 -9.70
CA ASN A 74 -6.57 31.75 -8.89
C ASN A 74 -5.62 32.31 -7.84
N LYS A 75 -4.80 31.45 -7.21
CA LYS A 75 -3.74 31.91 -6.29
C LYS A 75 -2.72 32.80 -7.00
N LYS A 76 -2.31 32.43 -8.22
CA LYS A 76 -1.41 33.26 -9.03
C LYS A 76 -2.00 34.62 -9.37
N LYS A 77 -3.32 34.69 -9.64
CA LYS A 77 -3.99 35.97 -9.91
C LYS A 77 -3.99 36.88 -8.68
N GLU A 78 -4.27 36.34 -7.49
CA GLU A 78 -4.22 37.12 -6.24
C GLU A 78 -2.80 37.63 -5.94
N THR A 79 -1.77 36.78 -6.10
CA THR A 79 -0.38 37.20 -5.89
C THR A 79 0.03 38.30 -6.87
N LEU A 80 -0.30 38.16 -8.15
CA LEU A 80 0.00 39.17 -9.18
C LEU A 80 -0.70 40.51 -8.90
N ILE A 81 -1.95 40.49 -8.42
CA ILE A 81 -2.67 41.71 -8.03
C ILE A 81 -2.00 42.36 -6.81
N SER A 82 -1.53 41.57 -5.83
CA SER A 82 -0.81 42.12 -4.68
C SER A 82 0.54 42.74 -5.06
N GLU A 83 1.32 42.08 -5.92
CA GLU A 83 2.63 42.58 -6.39
C GLU A 83 2.48 43.87 -7.21
N THR A 84 1.45 43.94 -8.05
CA THR A 84 1.15 45.16 -8.82
C THR A 84 0.64 46.30 -7.93
N TYR A 85 -0.14 45.99 -6.90
CA TYR A 85 -0.58 46.98 -5.91
C TYR A 85 0.59 47.57 -5.10
N GLU A 86 1.46 46.72 -4.57
CA GLU A 86 2.68 47.15 -3.86
C GLU A 86 3.56 48.03 -4.76
N THR A 87 3.77 47.62 -6.01
CA THR A 87 4.53 48.42 -6.99
C THR A 87 3.88 49.78 -7.25
N TYR A 88 2.55 49.84 -7.35
CA TYR A 88 1.82 51.09 -7.53
C TYR A 88 1.95 52.03 -6.32
N VAL A 89 1.87 51.49 -5.09
CA VAL A 89 2.06 52.28 -3.86
C VAL A 89 3.48 52.82 -3.78
N LEU A 90 4.49 51.98 -4.05
CA LEU A 90 5.89 52.40 -4.06
C LEU A 90 6.19 53.47 -5.12
N SER A 91 5.53 53.40 -6.29
CA SER A 91 5.70 54.40 -7.36
C SER A 91 5.19 55.81 -6.99
N GLN A 92 4.34 55.91 -5.96
CA GLN A 92 3.81 57.20 -5.48
C GLN A 92 4.73 57.86 -4.46
N VAL A 93 5.65 57.11 -3.85
CA VAL A 93 6.62 57.66 -2.89
C VAL A 93 7.70 58.42 -3.67
N SER A 94 8.03 59.63 -3.22
CA SER A 94 9.06 60.44 -3.88
C SER A 94 10.46 59.94 -3.52
N GLU A 95 11.35 59.89 -4.51
CA GLU A 95 12.72 59.42 -4.33
C GLU A 95 13.49 60.23 -3.28
N ASN A 96 13.25 61.54 -3.20
CA ASN A 96 13.82 62.42 -2.16
C ASN A 96 13.40 62.00 -0.74
N SER A 97 12.14 61.62 -0.54
CA SER A 97 11.67 61.18 0.78
C SER A 97 12.30 59.86 1.23
N ILE A 98 12.65 58.98 0.26
CA ILE A 98 13.37 57.74 0.51
C ILE A 98 14.81 58.04 0.94
N ILE A 99 15.49 58.95 0.23
CA ILE A 99 16.86 59.38 0.55
C ILE A 99 16.92 60.02 1.94
N ASP A 100 15.98 60.91 2.25
CA ASP A 100 15.91 61.57 3.57
C ASP A 100 15.67 60.57 4.71
N TYR A 101 14.86 59.52 4.49
CA TYR A 101 14.65 58.44 5.45
C TYR A 101 15.95 57.68 5.74
N TYR A 102 16.70 57.30 4.70
CA TYR A 102 17.99 56.63 4.86
C TYR A 102 19.01 57.51 5.60
N LEU A 103 19.14 58.78 5.19
CA LEU A 103 20.05 59.73 5.83
C LEU A 103 19.69 60.00 7.30
N THR A 104 18.41 60.03 7.65
CA THR A 104 17.98 60.24 9.03
C THR A 104 18.18 58.99 9.89
N SER A 105 17.91 57.80 9.35
CA SER A 105 18.07 56.51 10.05
C SER A 105 19.51 56.14 10.39
N GLU A 106 20.49 56.68 9.66
CA GLU A 106 21.92 56.46 9.92
C GLU A 106 22.48 57.39 11.01
N ASN A 107 21.73 58.44 11.37
CA ASN A 107 22.11 59.45 12.37
C ASN A 107 21.39 59.26 13.73
N GLU A 108 20.62 58.19 13.92
CA GLU A 108 20.16 57.66 15.23
C GLU A 108 21.06 56.51 15.70
#